data_AF-A0A800CYS9-F1
#
_entry.id   AF-A0A800CYS9-F1
#
_cell.length_a   1.000
_cell.length_b   1.000
_cell.length_c   1.000
_cell.angle_alpha   90.00
_cell.angle_beta   90.00
_cell.angle_gamma   90.00
#
_symmetry.space_group_name_H-M   'P 1'
#
loop_
_entity.id
_entity.type
_entity.pdbx_description
1 polymer ?
#
loop_
_entity_poly.entity_id
_entity_poly.type
_entity_poly.pdbx_seq_one_letter_code
_entity_poly.pdbx_strand_id
1 'polypeptide(L)'
;MVVYANKVSLLILFKTNHDMRVTLIGPGNVTLSSILVKPTDDMAYLTLAPPGVSPRPGEYKLIVTDLQGRRVYEKTFVFQGPKVKILNVTLKTGWDDVIKGVIDELNMTIANEGDMPAIISKVVVQVDAKNYTIPMKATIPIGEARLDMVHATIAGLDKGDHKITIILLDDNNMVLATYTTTINIP
;
A
#
# COMPACT_ATOMS: atom_id res chain seq x y z
N MET A 1 9.70 6.74 -8.54
CA MET A 1 9.02 6.84 -7.23
C MET A 1 9.85 6.12 -6.20
N VAL A 2 9.80 6.57 -4.95
CA VAL A 2 10.55 5.95 -3.84
C VAL A 2 9.67 5.85 -2.59
N VAL A 3 10.07 4.99 -1.66
CA VAL A 3 9.51 4.99 -0.30
C VAL A 3 10.49 5.73 0.58
N TYR A 4 10.06 6.85 1.16
CA TYR A 4 10.88 7.70 2.02
C TYR A 4 10.12 7.99 3.31
N ALA A 5 10.75 7.75 4.47
CA ALA A 5 10.13 7.91 5.78
C ALA A 5 8.75 7.24 5.91
N ASN A 6 8.61 6.00 5.43
CA ASN A 6 7.37 5.21 5.37
C ASN A 6 6.23 5.86 4.55
N LYS A 7 6.56 6.74 3.61
CA LYS A 7 5.63 7.38 2.68
C LYS A 7 6.05 7.10 1.25
N VAL A 8 5.09 6.81 0.38
CA VAL A 8 5.36 6.78 -1.06
C VAL A 8 5.52 8.23 -1.53
N SER A 9 6.65 8.52 -2.15
CA SER A 9 7.03 9.87 -2.58
C SER A 9 7.53 9.89 -4.02
N LEU A 10 7.26 11.01 -4.69
CA LEU A 10 7.86 11.37 -5.95
C LEU A 10 9.20 12.08 -5.67
N LEU A 11 10.30 11.46 -6.08
CA LEU A 11 11.59 12.14 -6.15
C LEU A 11 11.60 13.01 -7.41
N ILE A 12 11.85 14.30 -7.21
CA ILE A 12 12.11 15.24 -8.29
C ILE A 12 13.57 15.67 -8.24
N LEU A 13 14.19 15.76 -9.41
CA LEU A 13 15.51 16.34 -9.60
C LEU A 13 15.33 17.66 -10.33
N PHE A 14 16.00 18.70 -9.87
CA PHE A 14 15.83 20.03 -10.45
C PHE A 14 17.11 20.86 -10.30
N LYS A 15 17.11 22.00 -10.98
CA LYS A 15 18.08 23.07 -10.79
C LYS A 15 17.32 24.38 -10.80
N THR A 16 17.58 25.22 -9.80
CA THR A 16 16.98 26.54 -9.71
C THR A 16 18.03 27.58 -9.32
N ASN A 17 17.84 28.82 -9.74
CA ASN A 17 18.67 29.96 -9.38
C ASN A 17 18.01 30.86 -8.32
N HIS A 18 16.74 30.60 -7.98
CA HIS A 18 15.99 31.28 -6.94
C HIS A 18 15.20 30.28 -6.09
N ASP A 19 14.75 30.73 -4.93
CA ASP A 19 13.82 29.97 -4.10
C ASP A 19 12.49 29.77 -4.85
N MET A 20 12.02 28.53 -4.90
CA MET A 20 10.80 28.15 -5.60
C MET A 20 9.91 27.32 -4.69
N ARG A 21 8.58 27.45 -4.85
CA ARG A 21 7.63 26.55 -4.23
C ARG A 21 7.26 25.46 -5.21
N VAL A 22 7.43 24.21 -4.81
CA VAL A 22 7.01 23.04 -5.58
C VAL A 22 5.82 22.41 -4.90
N THR A 23 4.72 22.28 -5.63
CA THR A 23 3.46 21.72 -5.15
C THR A 23 3.06 20.52 -5.99
N LEU A 24 2.76 19.41 -5.34
CA LEU A 24 2.15 18.23 -5.94
C LEU A 24 0.66 18.20 -5.63
N ILE A 25 -0.14 18.17 -6.68
CA ILE A 25 -1.59 18.03 -6.64
C ILE A 25 -1.93 16.64 -7.16
N GLY A 26 -2.75 15.90 -6.43
CA GLY A 26 -3.20 14.56 -6.80
C GLY A 26 -4.61 14.50 -7.39
N PRO A 27 -5.14 13.28 -7.58
CA PRO A 27 -6.48 13.04 -8.09
C PRO A 27 -7.55 13.79 -7.27
N GLY A 28 -8.53 14.36 -7.97
CA GLY A 28 -9.55 15.22 -7.35
C GLY A 28 -9.06 16.64 -7.04
N ASN A 29 -7.93 17.06 -7.61
CA ASN A 29 -7.34 18.39 -7.45
C ASN A 29 -6.96 18.72 -5.99
N VAL A 30 -6.58 17.70 -5.22
CA VAL A 30 -6.17 17.83 -3.82
C VAL A 30 -4.67 18.08 -3.74
N THR A 31 -4.26 19.12 -3.04
CA THR A 31 -2.83 19.35 -2.73
C THR A 31 -2.33 18.26 -1.78
N LEU A 32 -1.37 17.46 -2.23
CA LEU A 32 -0.79 16.36 -1.46
C LEU A 32 0.50 16.78 -0.75
N SER A 33 1.30 17.61 -1.40
CA SER A 33 2.59 18.07 -0.87
C SER A 33 2.91 19.46 -1.39
N SER A 34 3.51 20.31 -0.55
CA SER A 34 4.03 21.61 -0.96
C SER A 34 5.29 21.90 -0.17
N ILE A 35 6.38 22.19 -0.87
CA ILE A 35 7.70 22.41 -0.28
C ILE A 35 8.33 23.66 -0.88
N LEU A 36 9.18 24.30 -0.09
CA LEU A 36 10.08 25.34 -0.58
C LEU A 36 11.42 24.67 -0.94
N VAL A 37 11.90 24.90 -2.15
CA VAL A 37 13.23 24.45 -2.61
C VAL A 37 14.12 25.65 -2.84
N LYS A 38 15.40 25.52 -2.52
CA LYS A 38 16.42 26.57 -2.63
C LYS A 38 17.38 26.30 -3.79
N PRO A 39 18.15 27.30 -4.26
CA PRO A 39 19.19 27.11 -5.26
C PRO A 39 20.27 26.08 -4.90
N THR A 40 20.47 25.83 -3.61
CA THR A 40 21.42 24.82 -3.11
C THR A 40 20.87 23.40 -3.17
N ASP A 41 19.57 23.24 -3.36
CA ASP A 41 18.93 21.93 -3.43
C ASP A 41 18.98 21.43 -4.89
N ASP A 42 19.29 20.14 -5.06
CA ASP A 42 19.31 19.45 -6.36
C ASP A 42 18.17 18.43 -6.49
N MET A 43 17.52 18.10 -5.38
CA MET A 43 16.43 17.14 -5.31
C MET A 43 15.40 17.48 -4.24
N ALA A 44 14.20 16.93 -4.39
CA ALA A 44 13.20 16.93 -3.33
C ALA A 44 12.24 15.74 -3.40
N TYR A 45 11.62 15.44 -2.27
CA TYR A 45 10.62 14.38 -2.12
C TYR A 45 9.23 15.00 -1.91
N LEU A 46 8.31 14.70 -2.82
CA LEU A 46 6.92 15.12 -2.72
C LEU A 46 6.06 13.91 -2.35
N THR A 47 5.39 13.98 -1.21
CA THR A 47 4.56 12.88 -0.71
C THR A 47 3.34 12.64 -1.61
N LEU A 48 3.18 11.40 -2.09
CA LEU A 48 2.05 10.95 -2.92
C LEU A 48 0.88 10.43 -2.06
N ALA A 49 1.17 9.89 -0.89
CA ALA A 49 0.17 9.41 0.06
C ALA A 49 0.67 9.55 1.51
N PRO A 50 -0.24 9.72 2.48
CA PRO A 50 0.10 9.64 3.90
C PRO A 50 0.77 8.29 4.27
N PRO A 51 1.47 8.22 5.42
CA PRO A 51 1.98 6.95 5.92
C PRO A 51 0.88 5.89 6.02
N GLY A 52 1.20 4.64 5.65
CA GLY A 52 0.23 3.54 5.73
C GLY A 52 -0.85 3.53 4.65
N VAL A 53 -0.84 4.51 3.74
CA VAL A 53 -1.83 4.64 2.67
C VAL A 53 -1.15 4.47 1.32
N SER A 54 -1.80 3.71 0.44
CA SER A 54 -1.33 3.55 -0.93
C SER A 54 -1.71 4.76 -1.79
N PRO A 55 -0.86 5.23 -2.70
CA PRO A 55 -1.22 6.29 -3.64
C PRO A 55 -2.43 5.93 -4.50
N ARG A 56 -3.30 6.91 -4.74
CA ARG A 56 -4.51 6.71 -5.55
C ARG A 56 -4.19 6.76 -7.03
N PRO A 57 -4.80 5.93 -7.88
CA PRO A 57 -4.69 6.09 -9.32
C PRO A 57 -5.30 7.42 -9.79
N GLY A 58 -4.84 7.92 -10.93
CA GLY A 58 -5.38 9.11 -11.59
C GLY A 58 -4.33 10.13 -12.00
N GLU A 59 -4.81 11.34 -12.27
CA GLU A 59 -3.99 12.47 -12.70
C GLU A 59 -3.33 13.18 -11.51
N TYR A 60 -2.03 13.45 -11.64
CA TYR A 60 -1.22 14.25 -10.72
C TYR A 60 -0.61 15.43 -11.46
N LYS A 61 -0.57 16.60 -10.82
CA LYS A 61 0.05 17.81 -11.35
C LYS A 61 1.15 18.30 -10.44
N LEU A 62 2.33 18.50 -11.01
CA LEU A 62 3.43 19.21 -10.39
C LEU A 62 3.36 20.67 -10.85
N ILE A 63 3.20 21.59 -9.90
CA ILE A 63 3.21 23.03 -10.16
C ILE A 63 4.40 23.63 -9.42
N VAL A 64 5.22 24.39 -10.13
CA VAL A 64 6.30 25.17 -9.54
C VAL A 64 5.93 26.65 -9.68
N THR A 65 6.01 27.37 -8.56
CA THR A 65 5.82 28.82 -8.53
C THR A 65 7.02 29.51 -7.93
N ASP A 66 7.28 30.74 -8.37
CA ASP A 66 8.17 31.62 -7.60
C ASP A 66 7.51 32.08 -6.28
N LEU A 67 8.26 32.85 -5.49
CA LEU A 67 7.77 33.39 -4.21
C LEU A 67 6.66 34.46 -4.37
N GLN A 68 6.44 34.96 -5.59
CA GLN A 68 5.36 35.90 -5.92
C GLN A 68 4.09 35.14 -6.36
N GLY A 69 4.13 33.81 -6.41
CA GLY A 69 3.02 32.96 -6.82
C GLY A 69 2.89 32.80 -8.34
N ARG A 70 3.83 33.31 -9.13
CA ARG A 70 3.80 33.14 -10.59
C ARG A 70 4.23 31.71 -10.93
N ARG A 71 3.45 31.03 -11.77
CA ARG A 71 3.79 29.69 -12.26
C ARG A 71 4.96 29.77 -13.22
N VAL A 72 6.01 29.01 -12.93
CA VAL A 72 7.22 28.93 -13.75
C VAL A 72 7.35 27.58 -14.45
N TYR A 73 6.67 26.55 -13.93
CA TYR A 73 6.65 25.22 -14.52
C TYR A 73 5.38 24.47 -14.10
N GLU A 74 4.85 23.67 -15.02
CA GLU A 74 3.76 22.75 -14.76
C GLU A 74 3.99 21.44 -15.53
N LYS A 75 3.75 20.32 -14.87
CA LYS A 75 3.78 19.01 -15.52
C LYS A 75 2.70 18.10 -14.95
N THR A 76 2.03 17.39 -15.85
CA THR A 76 1.00 16.41 -15.52
C THR A 76 1.54 15.00 -15.71
N PHE A 77 1.13 14.10 -14.83
CA PHE A 77 1.39 12.67 -14.86
C PHE A 77 0.08 11.92 -14.66
N VAL A 78 -0.04 10.74 -15.24
CA VAL A 78 -1.18 9.85 -14.99
C VAL A 78 -0.62 8.52 -14.51
N PHE A 79 -1.11 8.06 -13.36
CA PHE A 79 -0.74 6.76 -12.79
C PHE A 79 -1.95 5.84 -12.72
N GLN A 80 -1.75 4.57 -13.05
CA GLN A 80 -2.74 3.50 -12.90
C GLN A 80 -2.84 2.98 -11.47
N GLY A 81 -1.90 3.35 -10.60
CA GLY A 81 -1.91 2.97 -9.20
C GLY A 81 -1.22 1.64 -8.90
N PRO A 82 -1.19 1.25 -7.62
CA PRO A 82 -0.76 -0.09 -7.25
C PRO A 82 -1.71 -1.13 -7.84
N LYS A 83 -1.16 -2.26 -8.29
CA LYS A 83 -1.92 -3.41 -8.80
C LYS A 83 -1.39 -4.66 -8.12
N VAL A 84 -1.88 -4.89 -6.90
CA VAL A 84 -1.40 -5.98 -6.06
C VAL A 84 -2.09 -7.29 -6.44
N LYS A 85 -1.33 -8.37 -6.44
CA LYS A 85 -1.82 -9.74 -6.58
C LYS A 85 -1.28 -10.61 -5.45
N ILE A 86 -2.13 -11.49 -4.95
CA ILE A 86 -1.70 -12.60 -4.09
C ILE A 86 -1.41 -13.77 -5.04
N LEU A 87 -0.14 -14.15 -5.15
CA LEU A 87 0.32 -15.20 -6.05
C LEU A 87 0.16 -16.59 -5.44
N ASN A 88 0.40 -16.71 -4.14
CA ASN A 88 0.28 -17.96 -3.41
C ASN A 88 -0.12 -17.69 -1.96
N VAL A 89 -0.83 -18.65 -1.36
CA VAL A 89 -1.20 -18.65 0.05
C VAL A 89 -0.95 -20.03 0.63
N THR A 90 -0.22 -20.09 1.74
CA THR A 90 -0.06 -21.30 2.54
C THR A 90 -0.59 -21.02 3.95
N LEU A 91 -1.50 -21.89 4.41
CA LEU A 91 -2.11 -21.82 5.72
C LEU A 91 -1.69 -23.04 6.52
N LYS A 92 -1.29 -22.84 7.78
CA LYS A 92 -1.05 -23.93 8.72
C LYS A 92 -2.26 -24.04 9.65
N THR A 93 -2.94 -25.17 9.58
CA THR A 93 -4.12 -25.46 10.41
C THR A 93 -3.81 -26.51 11.45
N GLY A 94 -4.58 -26.51 12.53
CA GLY A 94 -4.44 -27.46 13.64
C GLY A 94 -5.74 -27.64 14.41
N TRP A 95 -5.71 -28.58 15.35
CA TRP A 95 -6.76 -28.78 16.34
C TRP A 95 -6.15 -28.71 17.73
N ASP A 96 -6.74 -27.90 18.59
CA ASP A 96 -6.42 -27.82 20.01
C ASP A 96 -7.65 -28.17 20.85
N ASP A 97 -7.51 -29.00 21.89
CA ASP A 97 -8.66 -29.47 22.67
C ASP A 97 -9.34 -28.38 23.52
N VAL A 98 -8.65 -27.25 23.75
CA VAL A 98 -9.17 -26.12 24.53
C VAL A 98 -9.78 -25.05 23.61
N ILE A 99 -9.07 -24.66 22.54
CA ILE A 99 -9.49 -23.57 21.64
C ILE A 99 -10.05 -24.05 20.29
N LYS A 100 -10.16 -25.37 20.10
CA LYS A 100 -10.70 -26.07 18.92
C LYS A 100 -9.86 -25.85 17.67
N GLY A 101 -10.49 -25.82 16.49
CA GLY A 101 -9.81 -25.63 15.22
C GLY A 101 -9.09 -24.28 15.15
N VAL A 102 -7.84 -24.32 14.70
CA VAL A 102 -6.97 -23.15 14.59
C VAL A 102 -6.36 -23.00 13.20
N ILE A 103 -6.15 -21.75 12.79
CA ILE A 103 -5.18 -21.35 11.78
C ILE A 103 -4.04 -20.67 12.54
N ASP A 104 -2.86 -21.28 12.53
CA ASP A 104 -1.70 -20.81 13.30
C ASP A 104 -0.82 -19.86 12.51
N GLU A 105 -0.73 -20.07 11.20
CA GLU A 105 0.17 -19.30 10.33
C GLU A 105 -0.51 -19.05 8.97
N LEU A 106 -0.38 -17.81 8.48
CA LEU A 106 -0.78 -17.39 7.14
C LEU A 106 0.46 -16.84 6.42
N ASN A 107 0.91 -17.56 5.40
CA ASN A 107 2.01 -17.15 4.53
C ASN A 107 1.47 -16.76 3.17
N MET A 108 1.92 -15.62 2.64
CA MET A 108 1.48 -15.13 1.32
C MET A 108 2.64 -14.67 0.48
N THR A 109 2.63 -15.03 -0.80
CA THR A 109 3.49 -14.40 -1.81
C THR A 109 2.67 -13.32 -2.51
N ILE A 110 3.15 -12.08 -2.46
CA ILE A 110 2.44 -10.89 -2.94
C ILE A 110 3.31 -10.22 -4.01
N ALA A 111 2.69 -9.77 -5.09
CA ALA A 111 3.36 -9.01 -6.14
C ALA A 111 2.61 -7.73 -6.46
N ASN A 112 3.32 -6.69 -6.92
CA ASN A 112 2.72 -5.45 -7.38
C ASN A 112 3.11 -5.18 -8.84
N GLU A 113 2.15 -5.36 -9.74
CA GLU A 113 2.28 -5.11 -11.19
C GLU A 113 1.84 -3.69 -11.57
N GLY A 114 1.57 -2.85 -10.58
CA GLY A 114 1.13 -1.47 -10.78
C GLY A 114 2.28 -0.57 -11.21
N ASP A 115 1.96 0.69 -11.48
CA ASP A 115 2.98 1.70 -11.74
C ASP A 115 3.33 2.52 -10.48
N MET A 116 2.73 2.20 -9.33
CA MET A 116 3.06 2.81 -8.03
C MET A 116 3.27 1.75 -6.95
N PRO A 117 4.15 2.00 -5.95
CA PRO A 117 4.29 1.13 -4.79
C PRO A 117 2.96 0.96 -4.04
N ALA A 118 2.75 -0.23 -3.46
CA ALA A 118 1.61 -0.52 -2.62
C ALA A 118 2.02 -0.57 -1.14
N ILE A 119 1.18 -0.01 -0.27
CA ILE A 119 1.31 -0.07 1.18
C ILE A 119 0.19 -0.93 1.74
N ILE A 120 0.54 -2.04 2.39
CA ILE A 120 -0.40 -2.92 3.07
C ILE A 120 -0.26 -2.67 4.57
N SER A 121 -1.36 -2.26 5.21
CA SER A 121 -1.42 -1.97 6.64
C SER A 121 -2.18 -3.04 7.46
N LYS A 122 -3.00 -3.85 6.78
CA LYS A 122 -3.72 -4.95 7.42
C LYS A 122 -4.20 -5.98 6.43
N VAL A 123 -4.44 -7.17 6.97
CA VAL A 123 -5.05 -8.30 6.29
C VAL A 123 -6.37 -8.59 6.98
N VAL A 124 -7.45 -8.70 6.21
CA VAL A 124 -8.71 -9.24 6.71
C VAL A 124 -8.81 -10.67 6.21
N VAL A 125 -8.85 -11.61 7.14
CA VAL A 125 -9.14 -13.02 6.87
C VAL A 125 -10.59 -13.26 7.23
N GLN A 126 -11.40 -13.50 6.22
CA GLN A 126 -12.78 -13.94 6.39
C GLN A 126 -12.81 -15.46 6.37
N VAL A 127 -13.26 -16.06 7.47
CA VAL A 127 -13.53 -17.49 7.60
C VAL A 127 -15.05 -17.65 7.69
N ASP A 128 -15.64 -18.22 6.65
CA ASP A 128 -17.10 -18.26 6.46
C ASP A 128 -17.74 -16.87 6.56
N ALA A 129 -18.48 -16.59 7.64
CA ALA A 129 -19.15 -15.31 7.88
C ALA A 129 -18.43 -14.41 8.92
N LYS A 130 -17.27 -14.82 9.44
CA LYS A 130 -16.52 -14.10 10.47
C LYS A 130 -15.28 -13.44 9.88
N ASN A 131 -15.03 -12.20 10.29
CA ASN A 131 -13.87 -11.42 9.85
C ASN A 131 -12.84 -11.30 10.97
N TYR A 132 -11.59 -11.62 10.65
CA TYR A 132 -10.43 -11.46 11.52
C TYR A 132 -9.49 -10.44 10.90
N THR A 133 -9.23 -9.35 11.61
CA THR A 133 -8.33 -8.30 11.13
C THR A 133 -6.97 -8.46 11.79
N ILE A 134 -5.93 -8.59 10.96
CA ILE A 134 -4.56 -8.77 11.39
C ILE A 134 -3.75 -7.56 10.93
N PRO A 135 -3.11 -6.81 11.85
CA PRO A 135 -2.23 -5.72 11.46
C PRO A 135 -1.00 -6.28 10.70
N MET A 136 -0.64 -5.63 9.61
CA MET A 136 0.51 -6.00 8.77
C MET A 136 1.19 -4.72 8.32
N LYS A 137 2.52 -4.65 8.27
CA LYS A 137 3.21 -3.49 7.70
C LYS A 137 4.11 -3.95 6.59
N ALA A 138 3.62 -3.85 5.36
CA ALA A 138 4.40 -4.20 4.18
C ALA A 138 4.33 -3.08 3.14
N THR A 139 5.43 -2.92 2.42
CA THR A 139 5.50 -2.11 1.22
C THR A 139 5.95 -3.00 0.09
N ILE A 140 5.16 -3.03 -0.98
CA ILE A 140 5.42 -3.85 -2.17
C ILE A 140 5.85 -2.90 -3.30
N PRO A 141 7.15 -2.83 -3.63
CA PRO A 141 7.65 -1.99 -4.72
C PRO A 141 7.09 -2.41 -6.08
N ILE A 142 7.26 -1.54 -7.08
CA ILE A 142 6.80 -1.79 -8.45
C ILE A 142 7.59 -2.95 -9.06
N GLY A 143 6.90 -3.92 -9.65
CA GLY A 143 7.50 -5.04 -10.36
C GLY A 143 8.15 -6.10 -9.46
N GLU A 144 8.08 -5.92 -8.14
CA GLU A 144 8.64 -6.86 -7.17
C GLU A 144 7.56 -7.84 -6.68
N ALA A 145 8.00 -9.08 -6.47
CA ALA A 145 7.26 -10.09 -5.72
C ALA A 145 7.99 -10.34 -4.40
N ARG A 146 7.24 -10.39 -3.31
CA ARG A 146 7.76 -10.60 -1.96
C ARG A 146 6.96 -11.67 -1.24
N LEU A 147 7.66 -12.53 -0.51
CA LEU A 147 7.03 -13.41 0.48
C LEU A 147 6.88 -12.63 1.77
N ASP A 148 5.65 -12.50 2.26
CA ASP A 148 5.36 -11.93 3.58
C ASP A 148 4.64 -12.97 4.44
N MET A 149 5.16 -13.12 5.66
CA MET A 149 4.65 -14.02 6.68
C MET A 149 3.81 -13.22 7.67
N VAL A 150 2.57 -13.66 7.87
CA VAL A 150 1.64 -13.07 8.82
C VAL A 150 1.33 -14.12 9.88
N HIS A 151 1.85 -13.88 11.09
CA HIS A 151 1.48 -14.68 12.25
C HIS A 151 0.16 -14.16 12.82
N ALA A 152 -0.87 -14.99 12.77
CA ALA A 152 -2.14 -14.73 13.42
C ALA A 152 -2.82 -16.04 13.78
N THR A 153 -3.23 -16.13 15.04
CA THR A 153 -4.04 -17.25 15.52
C THR A 153 -5.51 -16.93 15.31
N ILE A 154 -6.15 -17.66 14.40
CA ILE A 154 -7.61 -17.66 14.25
C ILE A 154 -8.11 -18.96 14.86
N ALA A 155 -8.86 -18.87 15.97
CA ALA A 155 -9.29 -20.02 16.76
C ALA A 155 -10.81 -20.17 16.85
N GLY A 156 -11.26 -21.31 17.39
CA GLY A 156 -12.68 -21.61 17.57
C GLY A 156 -13.38 -22.01 16.28
N LEU A 157 -12.65 -22.59 15.34
CA LEU A 157 -13.20 -23.13 14.11
C LEU A 157 -13.73 -24.55 14.35
N ASP A 158 -14.83 -24.89 13.67
CA ASP A 158 -15.39 -26.24 13.69
C ASP A 158 -14.55 -27.18 12.80
N LYS A 159 -14.75 -28.50 12.92
CA LYS A 159 -14.07 -29.46 12.04
C LYS A 159 -14.65 -29.42 10.64
N GLY A 160 -13.80 -29.64 9.64
CA GLY A 160 -14.19 -29.78 8.24
C GLY A 160 -13.70 -28.64 7.34
N ASP A 161 -14.36 -28.50 6.20
CA ASP A 161 -13.95 -27.56 5.15
C ASP A 161 -14.52 -26.16 5.41
N HIS A 162 -13.64 -25.15 5.34
CA HIS A 162 -13.99 -23.74 5.51
C HIS A 162 -13.54 -22.92 4.32
N LYS A 163 -14.42 -22.03 3.85
CA LYS A 163 -14.06 -21.07 2.82
C LYS A 163 -13.33 -19.89 3.46
N ILE A 164 -12.13 -19.62 2.97
CA ILE A 164 -11.30 -18.50 3.42
C ILE A 164 -11.22 -17.45 2.32
N THR A 165 -11.45 -16.20 2.68
CA THR A 165 -11.16 -15.04 1.82
C THR A 165 -10.18 -14.13 2.52
N ILE A 166 -9.06 -13.84 1.87
CA ILE A 166 -7.99 -12.97 2.35
C ILE A 166 -8.06 -11.67 1.57
N ILE A 167 -8.09 -10.56 2.29
CA ILE A 167 -8.22 -9.21 1.72
C ILE A 167 -7.06 -8.37 2.24
N LEU A 168 -6.23 -7.86 1.33
CA LEU A 168 -5.16 -6.93 1.67
C LEU A 168 -5.68 -5.50 1.63
N LEU A 169 -5.44 -4.75 2.69
CA LEU A 169 -5.92 -3.37 2.85
C LEU A 169 -4.79 -2.44 3.27
N ASP A 170 -4.91 -1.17 2.86
CA ASP A 170 -4.16 -0.07 3.46
C ASP A 170 -4.91 0.54 4.66
N ASP A 171 -4.36 1.58 5.28
CA ASP A 171 -4.99 2.25 6.44
C ASP A 171 -6.28 3.01 6.09
N ASN A 172 -6.50 3.33 4.82
CA ASN A 172 -7.73 3.96 4.34
C ASN A 172 -8.77 2.92 3.86
N ASN A 173 -8.57 1.63 4.17
CA ASN A 173 -9.42 0.52 3.74
C ASN A 173 -9.51 0.35 2.21
N MET A 174 -8.51 0.82 1.46
CA MET A 174 -8.45 0.51 0.04
C MET A 174 -8.14 -0.98 -0.15
N VAL A 175 -9.00 -1.69 -0.89
CA VAL A 175 -8.76 -3.09 -1.27
C VAL A 175 -7.66 -3.15 -2.31
N LEU A 176 -6.54 -3.76 -1.94
CA LEU A 176 -5.37 -3.92 -2.80
C LEU A 176 -5.41 -5.24 -3.55
N ALA A 177 -5.81 -6.32 -2.87
CA ALA A 177 -5.98 -7.63 -3.46
C ALA A 177 -6.97 -8.46 -2.66
N THR A 178 -7.55 -9.46 -3.31
CA THR A 178 -8.41 -10.46 -2.68
C THR A 178 -8.03 -11.84 -3.20
N TYR A 179 -7.98 -12.82 -2.31
CA TYR A 179 -7.71 -14.22 -2.63
C TYR A 179 -8.68 -15.11 -1.88
N THR A 180 -9.21 -16.13 -2.54
CA THR A 180 -10.15 -17.07 -1.92
C THR A 180 -9.64 -18.48 -2.10
N THR A 181 -9.71 -19.26 -1.02
CA THR A 181 -9.35 -20.68 -0.99
C THR A 181 -10.25 -21.42 -0.02
N THR A 182 -10.12 -22.74 0.01
CA THR A 182 -10.70 -23.60 1.05
C THR A 182 -9.57 -24.16 1.91
N ILE A 183 -9.81 -24.30 3.21
CA ILE A 183 -8.95 -25.06 4.12
C ILE A 183 -9.76 -26.17 4.78
N ASN A 184 -9.06 -27.18 5.27
CA ASN A 184 -9.65 -28.21 6.12
C ASN A 184 -9.11 -28.05 7.55
N ILE A 185 -10.01 -28.04 8.52
CA ILE A 185 -9.70 -28.09 9.95
C ILE A 185 -9.85 -29.55 10.42
N PRO A 186 -8.77 -30.16 10.96
CA PRO A 186 -8.74 -31.59 11.32
C PRO A 186 -9.59 -31.94 12.55
#